data_AF-A0A496Y7B4-F1
#
_entry.id   AF-A0A496Y7B4-F1
#
_cell.length_a   1.000
_cell.length_b   1.000
_cell.length_c   1.000
_cell.angle_alpha   90.00
_cell.angle_beta   90.00
_cell.angle_gamma   90.00
#
_symmetry.space_group_name_H-M   'P 1'
#
loop_
_entity.id
_entity.type
_entity.pdbx_description
1 polymer ?
#
loop_
_entity_poly.entity_id
_entity_poly.type
_entity_poly.pdbx_seq_one_letter_code
_entity_poly.pdbx_strand_id
1 'polypeptide(L)'
;PDHAARSNEFLVTYRLRGGREILLCGLQEYVPGEILNPWAPLDAQALGEILTRSEPLFPGNRSISLAQRIKNVTGHVRSFVAGVRKMITQTAHIPDLAGIGNLILSSEGHLKLVDINNISPVSPEEPIFKDEHGYPVCDKSIEALALLEKKILGHPSPENDRFYEAFLRPARMQAVSEMVHAFTFSSHTMM
;
A
#
# COMPACT_ATOMS: atom_id res chain seq x y z
N PRO A 1 13.06 4.82 8.61
CA PRO A 1 11.59 5.01 8.70
C PRO A 1 10.91 3.71 9.13
N ASP A 2 10.18 3.72 10.25
CA ASP A 2 9.65 2.48 10.85
C ASP A 2 8.51 1.84 10.05
N HIS A 3 7.94 2.60 9.11
CA HIS A 3 6.81 2.20 8.27
C HIS A 3 7.18 1.78 6.84
N ALA A 4 8.46 1.80 6.48
CA ALA A 4 8.92 1.49 5.13
C ALA A 4 10.09 0.51 5.21
N ALA A 5 10.00 -0.57 4.43
CA ALA A 5 11.09 -1.50 4.24
C ALA A 5 12.23 -0.79 3.50
N ARG A 6 13.47 -1.07 3.91
CA ARG A 6 14.65 -0.48 3.24
C ARG A 6 14.76 -1.02 1.83
N SER A 7 15.09 -0.16 0.88
CA SER A 7 15.44 -0.54 -0.48
C SER A 7 16.81 0.01 -0.85
N ASN A 8 17.54 -0.75 -1.66
CA ASN A 8 18.82 -0.34 -2.22
C ASN A 8 18.82 -0.60 -3.72
N GLU A 9 19.24 0.40 -4.50
CA GLU A 9 19.44 0.26 -5.94
C GLU A 9 20.92 0.31 -6.27
N PHE A 10 21.38 -0.60 -7.14
CA PHE A 10 22.77 -0.66 -7.55
C PHE A 10 22.91 -1.22 -8.97
N LEU A 11 23.92 -0.74 -9.69
CA LEU A 11 24.27 -1.23 -11.01
C LEU A 11 25.24 -2.41 -10.88
N VAL A 12 24.95 -3.52 -11.54
CA VAL A 12 25.84 -4.68 -11.62
C VAL A 12 26.26 -4.94 -13.06
N THR A 13 27.47 -5.47 -13.26
CA THR A 13 27.87 -6.03 -14.54
C THR A 13 27.50 -7.51 -14.57
N TYR A 14 26.50 -7.87 -15.36
CA TYR A 14 26.09 -9.25 -15.57
C TYR A 14 26.83 -9.87 -16.76
N ARG A 15 27.28 -11.11 -16.63
CA ARG A 15 27.96 -11.86 -17.70
C ARG A 15 27.08 -13.00 -18.16
N LEU A 16 26.65 -12.95 -19.42
CA LEU A 16 25.90 -14.01 -20.06
C LEU A 16 26.52 -14.32 -21.43
N ARG A 17 26.80 -15.60 -21.70
CA ARG A 17 27.33 -16.09 -22.99
C ARG A 17 28.55 -15.32 -23.55
N GLY A 18 29.44 -14.86 -22.67
CA GLY A 18 30.64 -14.12 -23.06
C GLY A 18 30.46 -12.60 -23.24
N GLY A 19 29.22 -12.10 -23.21
CA GLY A 19 28.91 -10.67 -23.16
C GLY A 19 28.96 -10.09 -21.74
N ARG A 20 29.11 -8.76 -21.64
CA ARG A 20 28.93 -8.00 -20.40
C ARG A 20 27.80 -7.00 -20.62
N GLU A 21 26.81 -7.04 -19.74
CA GLU A 21 25.68 -6.10 -19.74
C GLU A 21 25.63 -5.39 -18.38
N ILE A 22 25.16 -4.15 -18.38
CA ILE A 22 24.88 -3.41 -17.14
C ILE A 22 23.40 -3.66 -16.79
N LEU A 23 23.17 -4.15 -15.58
CA LEU A 23 21.84 -4.40 -15.04
C LEU A 23 21.62 -3.51 -13.83
N LEU A 24 20.48 -2.83 -13.77
CA LEU A 24 20.00 -2.19 -12.54
C LEU A 24 19.33 -3.24 -11.67
N CYS A 25 19.81 -3.40 -10.44
CA CYS A 25 19.25 -4.30 -9.44
C CYS A 25 18.68 -3.50 -8.28
N GLY A 26 17.46 -3.86 -7.85
CA GLY A 26 16.88 -3.46 -6.58
C GLY A 26 17.00 -4.58 -5.56
N LEU A 27 17.43 -4.27 -4.35
CA LEU A 27 17.37 -5.16 -3.19
C LEU A 27 16.43 -4.56 -2.15
N GLN A 28 15.36 -5.29 -1.85
CA GLN A 28 14.36 -4.92 -0.86
C GLN A 28 14.59 -5.67 0.45
N GLU A 29 14.45 -4.98 1.59
CA GLU A 29 14.39 -5.61 2.91
C GLU A 29 13.25 -6.63 2.93
N TYR A 30 13.58 -7.85 3.32
CA TYR A 30 12.57 -8.85 3.61
C TYR A 30 11.82 -8.49 4.89
N VAL A 31 10.51 -8.29 4.77
CA VAL A 31 9.62 -8.03 5.92
C VAL A 31 8.84 -9.31 6.24
N PRO A 32 9.09 -9.95 7.41
CA PRO A 32 8.32 -11.11 7.82
C PRO A 32 6.89 -10.69 8.22
N GLY A 33 5.89 -11.31 7.60
CA GLY A 33 4.49 -11.00 7.85
C GLY A 33 3.56 -11.48 6.74
N GLU A 34 2.29 -11.10 6.87
CA GLU A 34 1.23 -11.37 5.90
C GLU A 34 0.85 -10.09 5.15
N ILE A 35 0.28 -10.24 3.96
CA ILE A 35 -0.22 -9.11 3.18
C ILE A 35 -1.43 -8.49 3.88
N LEU A 36 -1.38 -7.18 4.13
CA LEU A 36 -2.54 -6.40 4.53
C LEU A 36 -3.19 -5.80 3.28
N ASN A 37 -4.28 -6.39 2.81
CA ASN A 37 -4.99 -5.92 1.61
C ASN A 37 -6.02 -4.82 1.98
N PRO A 38 -5.84 -3.55 1.57
CA PRO A 38 -6.80 -2.46 1.87
C PRO A 38 -8.20 -2.70 1.31
N TRP A 39 -8.30 -3.48 0.22
CA TRP A 39 -9.53 -3.79 -0.48
C TRP A 39 -10.39 -4.84 0.25
N ALA A 40 -9.77 -5.71 1.07
CA ALA A 40 -10.44 -6.76 1.81
C ALA A 40 -11.17 -6.24 3.08
N PRO A 41 -12.03 -7.04 3.74
CA PRO A 41 -12.50 -6.74 5.09
C PRO A 41 -11.32 -6.63 6.06
N LEU A 42 -11.32 -5.62 6.94
CA LEU A 42 -10.23 -5.32 7.89
C LEU A 42 -10.77 -4.99 9.29
N ASP A 43 -11.91 -5.57 9.67
CA ASP A 43 -12.41 -5.48 11.04
C ASP A 43 -11.53 -6.26 12.03
N ALA A 44 -11.83 -6.15 13.33
CA ALA A 44 -11.04 -6.80 14.37
C ALA A 44 -10.95 -8.33 14.22
N GLN A 45 -11.98 -8.98 13.67
CA GLN A 45 -11.96 -10.42 13.42
C GLN A 45 -11.00 -10.75 12.28
N ALA A 46 -11.13 -10.06 11.14
CA ALA A 46 -10.26 -10.25 9.98
C ALA A 46 -8.78 -9.99 10.33
N LEU A 47 -8.49 -8.94 11.10
CA LEU A 47 -7.14 -8.67 11.61
C LEU A 47 -6.65 -9.80 12.52
N GLY A 48 -7.52 -10.33 13.39
CA GLY A 48 -7.20 -11.46 14.26
C GLY A 48 -6.83 -12.72 13.47
N GLU A 49 -7.54 -13.01 12.38
CA GLU A 49 -7.26 -14.13 11.48
C GLU A 49 -5.91 -13.98 10.78
N ILE A 50 -5.59 -12.80 10.24
CA ILE A 50 -4.29 -12.50 9.62
C ILE A 50 -3.15 -12.73 10.62
N LEU A 51 -3.27 -12.15 11.83
CA LEU A 51 -2.25 -12.25 12.87
C LEU A 51 -2.04 -13.69 13.34
N THR A 52 -3.12 -14.44 13.51
CA THR A 52 -3.07 -15.85 13.93
C THR A 52 -2.43 -16.73 12.86
N ARG A 53 -2.74 -16.52 11.58
CA ARG A 53 -2.14 -17.26 10.47
C ARG A 53 -0.65 -16.98 10.31
N SER A 54 -0.23 -15.73 10.57
CA SER A 54 1.18 -15.32 10.48
C SER A 54 2.07 -15.89 11.58
N GLU A 55 1.53 -16.19 12.76
CA GLU A 55 2.30 -16.50 13.97
C GLU A 55 3.18 -17.77 13.87
N PRO A 56 2.72 -18.90 13.30
CA PRO A 56 3.57 -20.09 13.12
C PRO A 56 4.73 -19.86 12.14
N LEU A 57 4.52 -19.01 11.13
CA LEU A 57 5.49 -18.72 10.08
C LEU A 57 6.52 -17.67 10.53
N PHE A 58 6.05 -16.69 11.30
CA PHE A 58 6.81 -15.55 11.78
C PHE A 58 6.61 -15.39 13.29
N PRO A 59 7.20 -16.26 14.11
CA PRO A 59 7.01 -16.20 15.56
C PRO A 59 7.53 -14.88 16.10
N GLY A 60 6.61 -14.04 16.59
CA GLY A 60 6.92 -12.82 17.32
C GLY A 60 7.07 -13.08 18.82
N ASN A 61 7.04 -12.02 19.61
CA ASN A 61 7.01 -12.12 21.06
C ASN A 61 5.72 -12.78 21.57
N ARG A 62 5.84 -14.03 22.02
CA ARG A 62 4.74 -14.86 22.52
C ARG A 62 4.04 -14.31 23.78
N SER A 63 4.60 -13.29 24.43
CA SER A 63 3.97 -12.64 25.59
C SER A 63 2.85 -11.67 25.21
N ILE A 64 2.67 -11.36 23.92
CA ILE A 64 1.69 -10.37 23.45
C ILE A 64 0.37 -11.08 23.10
N SER A 65 -0.71 -10.71 23.79
CA SER A 65 -2.04 -11.24 23.51
C SER A 65 -2.54 -10.80 22.12
N LEU A 66 -3.46 -11.55 21.51
CA LEU A 66 -4.08 -11.18 20.22
C LEU A 66 -4.73 -9.80 20.27
N ALA A 67 -5.44 -9.48 21.36
CA ALA A 67 -6.04 -8.17 21.57
C ALA A 67 -4.99 -7.04 21.59
N GLN A 68 -3.83 -7.27 22.20
CA GLN A 68 -2.74 -6.31 22.21
C GLN A 68 -2.08 -6.18 20.82
N ARG A 69 -1.94 -7.28 20.07
CA ARG A 69 -1.47 -7.24 18.68
C ARG A 69 -2.41 -6.43 17.79
N ILE A 70 -3.73 -6.64 17.90
CA ILE A 70 -4.75 -5.82 17.18
C ILE A 70 -4.62 -4.34 17.56
N LYS A 71 -4.42 -4.03 18.85
CA LYS A 71 -4.16 -2.67 19.31
C LYS A 71 -2.88 -2.08 18.70
N ASN A 72 -1.83 -2.89 18.55
CA ASN A 72 -0.60 -2.47 17.86
C ASN A 72 -0.89 -2.13 16.39
N VAL A 73 -1.68 -2.96 15.69
CA VAL A 73 -2.11 -2.67 14.30
C VAL A 73 -2.77 -1.30 14.22
N THR A 74 -3.75 -1.03 15.08
CA THR A 74 -4.46 0.26 15.09
C THR A 74 -3.51 1.43 15.35
N GLY A 75 -2.55 1.28 16.27
CA GLY A 75 -1.54 2.30 16.55
C GLY A 75 -0.58 2.55 15.38
N HIS A 76 -0.11 1.48 14.75
CA HIS A 76 0.80 1.56 13.59
C HIS A 76 0.10 2.12 12.35
N VAL A 77 -1.12 1.69 12.06
CA VAL A 77 -1.92 2.21 10.95
C VAL A 77 -2.20 3.70 11.15
N ARG A 78 -2.53 4.14 12.37
CA ARG A 78 -2.73 5.56 12.67
C ARG A 78 -1.49 6.40 12.37
N SER A 79 -0.33 5.91 12.81
CA SER A 79 0.96 6.60 12.59
C SER A 79 1.36 6.61 11.11
N PHE A 80 1.14 5.49 10.42
CA PHE A 80 1.36 5.34 8.98
C PHE A 80 0.51 6.31 8.18
N VAL A 81 -0.81 6.32 8.41
CA VAL A 81 -1.76 7.22 7.74
C VAL A 81 -1.35 8.67 7.97
N ALA A 82 -1.05 9.06 9.21
CA ALA A 82 -0.60 10.41 9.51
C ALA A 82 0.69 10.77 8.75
N GLY A 83 1.63 9.83 8.63
CA GLY A 83 2.85 9.98 7.86
C GLY A 83 2.60 10.17 6.36
N VAL A 84 1.71 9.35 5.76
CA VAL A 84 1.35 9.45 4.35
C VAL A 84 0.61 10.76 4.06
N ARG A 85 -0.37 11.16 4.89
CA ARG A 85 -1.05 12.44 4.73
C ARG A 85 -0.08 13.61 4.81
N LYS A 86 0.86 13.57 5.77
CA LYS A 86 1.93 14.56 5.87
C LYS A 86 2.79 14.61 4.61
N MET A 87 3.21 13.45 4.08
CA MET A 87 3.96 13.38 2.82
C MET A 87 3.18 14.03 1.68
N ILE A 88 1.92 13.66 1.48
CA ILE A 88 1.06 14.23 0.43
C ILE A 88 0.96 15.75 0.55
N THR A 89 0.71 16.27 1.76
CA THR A 89 0.61 17.73 1.98
C THR A 89 1.95 18.45 1.79
N GLN A 90 3.07 17.81 2.09
CA GLN A 90 4.39 18.45 2.03
C GLN A 90 5.07 18.34 0.66
N THR A 91 4.81 17.26 -0.06
CA THR A 91 5.54 16.94 -1.30
C THR A 91 4.62 16.74 -2.50
N ALA A 92 3.30 16.72 -2.33
CA ALA A 92 2.34 16.37 -3.37
C ALA A 92 2.63 15.00 -4.03
N HIS A 93 3.10 14.03 -3.24
CA HIS A 93 3.35 12.67 -3.69
C HIS A 93 2.75 11.65 -2.72
N ILE A 94 2.38 10.48 -3.24
CA ILE A 94 1.85 9.35 -2.49
C ILE A 94 2.60 8.08 -2.91
N PRO A 95 2.99 7.20 -1.97
CA PRO A 95 3.45 5.86 -2.34
C PRO A 95 2.31 5.03 -2.93
N ASP A 96 2.63 4.01 -3.73
CA ASP A 96 1.64 3.05 -4.19
C ASP A 96 1.10 2.22 -3.02
N LEU A 97 -0.14 2.50 -2.65
CA LEU A 97 -0.91 1.76 -1.66
C LEU A 97 -1.97 0.87 -2.31
N ALA A 98 -2.12 0.95 -3.63
CA ALA A 98 -3.12 0.20 -4.38
C ALA A 98 -2.67 -1.23 -4.66
N GLY A 99 -1.35 -1.44 -4.81
CA GLY A 99 -0.74 -2.74 -5.04
C GLY A 99 -1.03 -3.77 -3.93
N ILE A 100 -1.56 -4.92 -4.32
CA ILE A 100 -1.70 -6.07 -3.42
C ILE A 100 -0.29 -6.58 -3.09
N GLY A 101 0.07 -6.54 -1.81
CA GLY A 101 1.40 -6.95 -1.33
C GLY A 101 2.31 -5.79 -0.94
N ASN A 102 1.92 -4.55 -1.23
CA ASN A 102 2.72 -3.38 -0.84
C ASN A 102 2.71 -3.15 0.67
N LEU A 103 1.66 -3.58 1.36
CA LEU A 103 1.54 -3.48 2.81
C LEU A 103 1.70 -4.85 3.46
N ILE A 104 2.69 -4.97 4.33
CA ILE A 104 2.95 -6.18 5.12
C ILE A 104 2.65 -5.90 6.59
N LEU A 105 1.88 -6.81 7.20
CA LEU A 105 1.58 -6.83 8.63
C LEU A 105 2.37 -7.95 9.30
N SER A 106 3.25 -7.58 10.24
CA SER A 106 3.97 -8.56 11.05
C SER A 106 3.04 -9.28 12.04
N SER A 107 3.48 -10.43 12.54
CA SER A 107 2.75 -11.18 13.58
C SER A 107 2.57 -10.42 14.90
N GLU A 108 3.39 -9.40 15.16
CA GLU A 108 3.30 -8.51 16.32
C GLU A 108 2.38 -7.30 16.08
N GLY A 109 1.87 -7.14 14.86
CA GLY A 109 0.97 -6.07 14.47
C GLY A 109 1.65 -4.80 13.95
N HIS A 110 2.86 -4.92 13.40
CA HIS A 110 3.59 -3.79 12.81
C HIS A 110 3.33 -3.72 11.30
N LEU A 111 2.91 -2.55 10.82
CA LEU A 111 2.71 -2.28 9.40
C LEU A 111 3.98 -1.74 8.74
N LYS A 112 4.36 -2.31 7.60
CA LYS A 112 5.39 -1.77 6.71
C LYS A 112 4.94 -1.74 5.25
N LEU A 113 5.29 -0.67 4.55
CA LEU A 113 5.27 -0.54 3.10
C LEU A 113 6.54 -1.17 2.51
N VAL A 114 6.41 -2.08 1.54
CA VAL A 114 7.57 -2.77 0.92
C VAL A 114 7.95 -2.23 -0.45
N ASP A 115 7.00 -1.91 -1.32
CA ASP A 115 7.33 -1.36 -2.64
C ASP A 115 7.44 0.17 -2.57
N ILE A 116 8.58 0.66 -2.04
CA ILE A 116 8.78 2.08 -1.75
C ILE A 116 9.20 2.89 -2.98
N ASN A 117 9.54 2.22 -4.08
CA ASN A 117 10.05 2.88 -5.28
C ASN A 117 8.92 3.33 -6.22
N ASN A 118 7.70 2.84 -6.00
CA ASN A 118 6.53 3.30 -6.71
C ASN A 118 5.87 4.47 -5.97
N ILE A 119 6.25 5.70 -6.33
CA ILE A 119 5.71 6.94 -5.77
C ILE A 119 5.13 7.77 -6.91
N SER A 120 3.90 8.24 -6.74
CA SER A 120 3.18 8.97 -7.78
C SER A 120 2.85 10.40 -7.35
N PRO A 121 2.82 11.36 -8.28
CA PRO A 121 2.34 12.70 -7.98
C PRO A 121 0.84 12.66 -7.63
N VAL A 122 0.46 13.49 -6.66
CA VAL A 122 -0.93 13.65 -6.23
C VAL A 122 -1.52 14.84 -6.93
N SER A 123 -2.56 14.59 -7.74
CA SER A 123 -3.31 15.65 -8.40
C SER A 123 -4.82 15.40 -8.30
N PRO A 124 -5.58 16.32 -7.68
CA PRO A 124 -7.05 16.26 -7.66
C PRO A 124 -7.68 16.75 -8.97
N GLU A 125 -6.87 17.28 -9.90
CA GLU A 125 -7.34 17.89 -11.14
C GLU A 125 -7.71 16.84 -12.20
N GLU A 126 -8.46 17.29 -13.21
CA GLU A 126 -8.73 16.54 -14.44
C GLU A 126 -7.73 16.95 -15.54
N PRO A 127 -7.32 16.01 -16.43
CA PRO A 127 -7.72 14.61 -16.46
C PRO A 127 -7.05 13.77 -15.36
N ILE A 128 -7.71 12.70 -14.89
CA ILE A 128 -7.09 11.70 -14.00
C ILE A 128 -5.81 11.15 -14.63
N PHE A 129 -4.70 11.27 -13.90
CA PHE A 129 -3.39 10.77 -14.32
C PHE A 129 -3.30 9.25 -14.18
N LYS A 130 -2.68 8.63 -15.18
CA LYS A 130 -2.31 7.21 -15.18
C LYS A 130 -0.79 7.09 -15.13
N ASP A 131 -0.30 6.03 -14.52
CA ASP A 131 1.12 5.67 -14.57
C ASP A 131 1.54 5.21 -15.98
N GLU A 132 2.82 4.85 -16.13
CA GLU A 132 3.40 4.32 -17.36
C GLU A 132 2.73 3.02 -17.85
N HIS A 133 2.04 2.31 -16.97
CA HIS A 133 1.30 1.09 -17.29
C HIS A 133 -0.18 1.37 -17.64
N GLY A 134 -0.65 2.60 -17.45
CA GLY A 134 -2.04 2.99 -17.70
C GLY A 134 -2.96 2.80 -16.49
N TYR A 135 -2.43 2.60 -15.28
CA TYR A 135 -3.19 2.44 -14.06
C TYR A 135 -3.32 3.77 -13.28
N PRO A 136 -4.51 4.11 -12.73
CA PRO A 136 -4.71 5.34 -11.96
C PRO A 136 -4.21 5.20 -10.51
N VAL A 137 -2.90 4.98 -10.36
CA VAL A 137 -2.24 4.65 -9.08
C VAL A 137 -2.46 5.69 -7.98
N CYS A 138 -2.46 6.99 -8.30
CA CYS A 138 -2.68 8.06 -7.33
C CYS A 138 -4.06 7.93 -6.67
N ASP A 139 -5.12 7.90 -7.47
CA ASP A 139 -6.50 7.79 -7.00
C ASP A 139 -6.74 6.52 -6.20
N LYS A 140 -6.23 5.39 -6.70
CA LYS A 140 -6.38 4.10 -6.02
C LYS A 140 -5.58 4.05 -4.72
N SER A 141 -4.44 4.72 -4.63
CA SER A 141 -3.66 4.82 -3.39
C SER A 141 -4.33 5.74 -2.36
N ILE A 142 -4.96 6.84 -2.81
CA ILE A 142 -5.79 7.69 -1.95
C ILE A 142 -6.99 6.91 -1.40
N GLU A 143 -7.67 6.15 -2.25
CA GLU A 143 -8.78 5.30 -1.83
C GLU A 143 -8.33 4.22 -0.84
N ALA A 144 -7.20 3.56 -1.10
CA ALA A 144 -6.62 2.59 -0.16
C ALA A 144 -6.32 3.22 1.22
N LEU A 145 -5.78 4.44 1.25
CA LEU A 145 -5.54 5.19 2.48
C LEU A 145 -6.85 5.45 3.26
N ALA A 146 -7.90 5.90 2.56
CA ALA A 146 -9.22 6.12 3.13
C ALA A 146 -9.85 4.82 3.68
N LEU A 147 -9.65 3.68 3.00
CA LEU A 147 -10.11 2.37 3.47
C LEU A 147 -9.41 1.92 4.75
N LEU A 148 -8.10 2.19 4.89
CA LEU A 148 -7.37 1.91 6.14
C LEU A 148 -7.93 2.75 7.30
N GLU A 149 -8.19 4.03 7.09
CA GLU A 149 -8.82 4.89 8.10
C GLU A 149 -10.22 4.39 8.47
N LYS A 150 -11.04 4.03 7.48
CA LYS A 150 -12.41 3.58 7.69
C LYS A 150 -12.47 2.25 8.44
N LYS A 151 -11.76 1.25 7.93
CA LYS A 151 -11.90 -0.14 8.37
C LYS A 151 -11.12 -0.44 9.65
N ILE A 152 -9.94 0.18 9.83
CA ILE A 152 -9.06 -0.11 10.98
C ILE A 152 -9.15 0.96 12.06
N LEU A 153 -9.20 2.25 11.68
CA LEU A 153 -9.22 3.35 12.66
C LEU A 153 -10.64 3.72 13.10
N GLY A 154 -11.65 3.13 12.47
CA GLY A 154 -13.07 3.38 12.77
C GLY A 154 -13.51 4.79 12.38
N HIS A 155 -12.84 5.42 11.40
CA HIS A 155 -13.26 6.73 10.89
C HIS A 155 -14.49 6.54 9.98
N PRO A 156 -15.71 6.90 10.41
CA PRO A 156 -16.93 6.41 9.76
C PRO A 156 -17.12 6.98 8.34
N SER A 157 -16.61 8.18 8.09
CA SER A 157 -16.82 8.88 6.81
C SER A 157 -15.57 9.63 6.33
N PRO A 158 -14.56 8.93 5.80
CA PRO A 158 -13.45 9.58 5.10
C PRO A 158 -13.93 10.42 3.91
N GLU A 159 -15.05 10.07 3.28
CA GLU A 159 -15.66 10.84 2.18
C GLU A 159 -16.05 12.29 2.56
N ASN A 160 -16.25 12.56 3.87
CA ASN A 160 -16.57 13.89 4.38
C ASN A 160 -15.32 14.67 4.82
N ASP A 161 -14.14 14.05 4.78
CA ASP A 161 -12.88 14.73 5.07
C ASP A 161 -12.41 15.48 3.81
N ARG A 162 -12.16 16.79 3.96
CA ARG A 162 -11.67 17.67 2.89
C ARG A 162 -10.42 17.15 2.19
N PHE A 163 -9.61 16.35 2.88
CA PHE A 163 -8.43 15.72 2.31
C PHE A 163 -8.77 14.73 1.20
N TYR A 164 -9.86 13.98 1.35
CA TYR A 164 -10.29 12.96 0.40
C TYR A 164 -11.36 13.45 -0.57
N GLU A 165 -12.07 14.54 -0.23
CA GLU A 165 -13.22 15.08 -0.96
C GLU A 165 -12.98 15.11 -2.47
N ALA A 166 -11.85 15.65 -2.93
CA ALA A 166 -11.60 15.79 -4.36
C ALA A 166 -11.52 14.44 -5.10
N PHE A 167 -11.00 13.41 -4.44
CA PHE A 167 -10.70 12.07 -4.98
C PHE A 167 -11.87 11.09 -4.84
N LEU A 168 -12.61 11.16 -3.73
CA LEU A 168 -13.72 10.25 -3.42
C LEU A 168 -15.08 10.74 -3.91
N ARG A 169 -15.12 11.82 -4.72
CA ARG A 169 -16.36 12.26 -5.39
C ARG A 169 -16.89 11.14 -6.30
N PRO A 170 -18.20 10.84 -6.27
CA PRO A 170 -18.77 9.72 -7.03
C PRO A 170 -18.42 9.71 -8.52
N ALA A 171 -18.45 10.87 -9.19
CA ALA A 171 -18.10 10.99 -10.61
C ALA A 171 -16.64 10.60 -10.89
N ARG A 172 -15.71 11.03 -10.02
CA ARG A 172 -14.30 10.70 -10.17
C ARG A 172 -14.03 9.22 -9.89
N MET A 173 -14.64 8.68 -8.82
CA MET A 173 -14.56 7.24 -8.53
C MET A 173 -15.09 6.38 -9.67
N GLN A 174 -16.18 6.79 -10.33
CA GLN A 174 -16.70 6.11 -11.51
C GLN A 174 -15.68 6.13 -12.66
N ALA A 175 -15.12 7.30 -12.98
CA ALA A 175 -14.10 7.42 -14.03
C ALA A 175 -12.86 6.57 -13.72
N VAL A 176 -12.38 6.58 -12.47
CA VAL A 176 -11.27 5.72 -12.00
C VAL A 176 -11.63 4.25 -12.16
N SER A 177 -12.85 3.84 -11.80
CA SER A 177 -13.31 2.45 -11.95
C SER A 177 -13.34 2.01 -13.42
N GLU A 178 -13.77 2.86 -14.33
CA GLU A 178 -13.75 2.61 -15.77
C GLU A 178 -12.31 2.43 -16.29
N MET A 179 -11.37 3.25 -15.80
CA MET A 179 -9.94 3.12 -16.12
C MET A 179 -9.33 1.82 -15.60
N VAL A 180 -9.63 1.43 -14.35
CA VAL A 180 -9.17 0.16 -13.77
C VAL A 180 -9.73 -1.04 -14.53
N HIS A 181 -11.00 -0.97 -14.95
CA HIS A 181 -11.62 -1.99 -15.77
C HIS A 181 -10.92 -2.10 -17.13
N ALA A 182 -10.72 -0.97 -17.83
CA ALA A 182 -10.00 -0.95 -19.11
C ALA A 182 -8.58 -1.55 -18.99
N PHE A 183 -7.83 -1.16 -17.94
CA PHE A 183 -6.51 -1.71 -17.64
C PHE A 183 -6.56 -3.24 -17.49
N THR A 184 -7.48 -3.75 -16.65
CA THR A 184 -7.61 -5.19 -16.39
C THR A 184 -7.92 -5.98 -17.66
N PHE A 185 -8.81 -5.47 -18.52
CA PHE A 185 -9.15 -6.11 -19.80
C PHE A 185 -8.00 -6.10 -20.79
N SER A 186 -7.24 -5.00 -20.87
CA SER A 186 -6.05 -4.92 -21.70
C SER A 186 -4.96 -5.89 -21.24
N SER A 187 -4.74 -6.06 -19.93
CA SER A 187 -3.77 -7.01 -19.39
C SER A 187 -4.13 -8.47 -19.69
N HIS A 188 -5.41 -8.83 -19.73
CA HIS A 188 -5.87 -10.19 -20.05
C HIS A 188 -5.83 -10.52 -21.54
N THR A 189 -5.87 -9.51 -22.42
CA THR A 189 -5.84 -9.71 -23.88
C THR A 189 -4.40 -9.86 -24.42
N MET A 190 -3.39 -9.51 -23.61
CA MET A 190 -1.96 -9.63 -23.96
C MET A 190 -1.25 -10.86 -23.37
N MET A 191 -1.98 -11.77 -22.72
CA MET A 191 -1.50 -13.11 -22.33
C MET A 191 -2.08 -14.18 -23.25
#